data_AF-A0A6S7KIM4-F1
#
_entry.id   AF-A0A6S7KIM4-F1
#
_cell.length_a   1.000
_cell.length_b   1.000
_cell.length_c   1.000
_cell.angle_alpha   90.00
_cell.angle_beta   90.00
_cell.angle_gamma   90.00
#
_symmetry.space_group_name_H-M   'P 1'
#
loop_
_entity.id
_entity.type
_entity.pdbx_description
1 polymer ?
#
loop_
_entity_poly.entity_id
_entity_poly.type
_entity_poly.pdbx_seq_one_letter_code
_entity_poly.pdbx_strand_id
1 'polypeptide(L)'
;MTEVTKEALNEAKKKRRCAKSSVTRAGNGLDYLLKNERPIPEVEESLANFEDLYKKLVEKHDEYIQLVDGDEEFATEEEWIEDCQQRFMQIRIRTKDYLKVKSQ
;
A
#
# COMPACT_ATOMS: atom_id res chain seq x y z
N MET A 1 -0.30 -30.83 0.30
CA MET A 1 0.41 -29.63 -0.20
C MET A 1 1.82 -30.04 -0.59
N THR A 2 2.18 -29.93 -1.88
CA THR A 2 3.50 -30.32 -2.40
C THR A 2 4.56 -29.30 -2.00
N GLU A 3 5.84 -29.67 -2.04
CA GLU A 3 6.95 -28.78 -1.68
C GLU A 3 6.98 -27.52 -2.57
N VAL A 4 6.65 -27.70 -3.85
CA VAL A 4 6.54 -26.64 -4.86
C VAL A 4 5.47 -25.58 -4.52
N THR A 5 4.32 -25.97 -3.95
CA THR A 5 3.27 -24.99 -3.60
C THR A 5 3.64 -24.20 -2.35
N LYS A 6 4.38 -24.79 -1.40
CA LYS A 6 4.91 -24.06 -0.23
C LYS A 6 5.95 -23.01 -0.60
N GLU A 7 6.82 -23.31 -1.55
CA GLU A 7 7.82 -22.36 -2.02
C GLU A 7 7.19 -21.16 -2.73
N ALA A 8 6.24 -21.41 -3.63
CA ALA A 8 5.50 -20.37 -4.35
C ALA A 8 4.74 -19.44 -3.38
N LEU A 9 4.04 -20.01 -2.38
CA LEU A 9 3.32 -19.25 -1.36
C LEU A 9 4.27 -18.34 -0.57
N ASN A 10 5.41 -18.88 -0.13
CA ASN A 10 6.42 -18.11 0.62
C ASN A 10 7.04 -16.98 -0.21
N GLU A 11 7.28 -17.23 -1.49
CA GLU A 11 7.80 -16.20 -2.40
C GLU A 11 6.79 -15.08 -2.62
N ALA A 12 5.51 -15.42 -2.89
CA ALA A 12 4.43 -14.46 -3.03
C ALA A 12 4.26 -13.61 -1.75
N LYS A 13 4.27 -14.25 -0.57
CA LYS A 13 4.19 -13.55 0.73
C LYS A 13 5.34 -12.55 0.92
N LYS A 14 6.57 -12.93 0.53
CA LYS A 14 7.74 -12.04 0.58
C LYS A 14 7.58 -10.85 -0.36
N LYS A 15 7.15 -11.06 -1.60
CA LYS A 15 6.90 -9.99 -2.59
C LYS A 15 5.87 -8.99 -2.07
N ARG A 16 4.74 -9.48 -1.56
CA ARG A 16 3.68 -8.66 -0.95
C ARG A 16 4.20 -7.84 0.23
N ARG A 17 4.99 -8.44 1.13
CA ARG A 17 5.59 -7.73 2.29
C ARG A 17 6.57 -6.64 1.85
N CYS A 18 7.36 -6.89 0.81
CA CYS A 18 8.25 -5.88 0.23
C CYS A 18 7.45 -4.72 -0.38
N ALA A 19 6.34 -5.01 -1.08
CA ALA A 19 5.44 -3.99 -1.61
C ALA A 19 4.85 -3.12 -0.48
N LYS A 20 4.36 -3.73 0.61
CA LYS A 20 3.87 -2.99 1.80
C LYS A 20 4.94 -2.08 2.37
N SER A 21 6.18 -2.56 2.47
CA SER A 21 7.30 -1.76 2.98
C SER A 21 7.56 -0.53 2.11
N SER A 22 7.42 -0.66 0.78
CA SER A 22 7.53 0.48 -0.15
C SER A 22 6.38 1.48 0.03
N VAL A 23 5.14 1.01 0.16
CA VAL A 23 3.97 1.86 0.46
C VAL A 23 4.19 2.63 1.77
N THR A 24 4.60 1.94 2.85
CA THR A 24 4.85 2.58 4.14
C THR A 24 5.91 3.68 4.05
N ARG A 25 7.03 3.42 3.36
CA ARG A 25 8.08 4.44 3.18
C ARG A 25 7.58 5.63 2.36
N ALA A 26 6.87 5.39 1.27
CA ALA A 26 6.32 6.46 0.44
C ALA A 26 5.28 7.29 1.20
N GLY A 27 4.39 6.65 1.96
CA GLY A 27 3.40 7.33 2.80
C GLY A 27 4.04 8.20 3.89
N ASN A 28 5.11 7.70 4.53
CA ASN A 28 5.87 8.49 5.51
C ASN A 28 6.58 9.70 4.86
N GLY A 29 7.11 9.51 3.64
CA GLY A 29 7.70 10.60 2.86
C GLY A 29 6.67 11.67 2.51
N LEU A 30 5.50 11.27 2.03
CA LEU A 30 4.40 12.19 1.72
C LEU A 30 3.92 12.94 2.98
N ASP A 31 3.76 12.25 4.10
CA ASP A 31 3.43 12.87 5.39
C ASP A 31 4.48 13.92 5.81
N TYR A 32 5.76 13.67 5.54
CA TYR A 32 6.82 14.63 5.80
C TYR A 32 6.72 15.86 4.89
N LEU A 33 6.40 15.70 3.60
CA LEU A 33 6.19 16.81 2.68
C LEU A 33 5.01 17.70 3.13
N LEU A 34 3.89 17.08 3.53
CA LEU A 34 2.73 17.80 4.04
C LEU A 34 3.05 18.62 5.29
N LYS A 35 3.79 18.05 6.25
CA LYS A 35 4.19 18.74 7.49
C LYS A 35 5.10 19.94 7.26
N ASN A 36 5.87 19.92 6.18
CA ASN A 36 6.79 21.01 5.83
C ASN A 36 6.18 21.99 4.80
N GLU A 37 4.87 21.91 4.57
CA GLU A 37 4.13 22.77 3.62
C GLU A 37 4.81 22.89 2.26
N ARG A 38 5.26 21.75 1.72
CA ARG A 38 6.00 21.72 0.47
C ARG A 38 5.13 22.18 -0.72
N PRO A 39 5.74 22.70 -1.80
CA PRO A 39 5.01 23.17 -2.97
C PRO A 39 4.10 22.09 -3.57
N ILE A 40 2.97 22.54 -4.13
CA ILE A 40 1.95 21.67 -4.75
C ILE A 40 2.55 20.63 -5.71
N PRO A 41 3.42 20.99 -6.69
CA PRO A 41 3.91 20.02 -7.66
C PRO A 41 4.69 18.86 -7.03
N GLU A 42 5.47 19.14 -6.00
CA GLU A 42 6.26 18.12 -5.28
C GLU A 42 5.36 17.16 -4.50
N VAL A 43 4.28 17.69 -3.91
CA VAL A 43 3.28 16.89 -3.19
C VAL A 43 2.44 16.04 -4.15
N GLU A 44 2.07 16.58 -5.31
CA GLU A 44 1.33 15.84 -6.35
C GLU A 44 2.14 14.69 -6.94
N GLU A 45 3.41 14.91 -7.26
CA GLU A 45 4.32 13.87 -7.74
C GLU A 45 4.47 12.75 -6.70
N SER A 46 4.67 13.12 -5.43
CA SER A 46 4.79 12.15 -4.34
C SER A 46 3.49 11.37 -4.11
N LEU A 47 2.33 12.03 -4.23
CA LEU A 47 1.02 11.37 -4.15
C LEU A 47 0.83 10.36 -5.29
N ALA A 48 1.17 10.72 -6.53
CA ALA A 48 1.05 9.83 -7.68
C ALA A 48 1.90 8.55 -7.50
N ASN A 49 3.15 8.70 -7.03
CA ASN A 49 4.01 7.56 -6.71
C ASN A 49 3.44 6.71 -5.55
N PHE A 50 2.87 7.34 -4.53
CA PHE A 50 2.24 6.63 -3.42
C PHE A 50 1.02 5.81 -3.88
N GLU A 51 0.17 6.36 -4.75
CA GLU A 51 -0.98 5.66 -5.34
C GLU A 51 -0.54 4.47 -6.22
N ASP A 52 0.50 4.63 -7.03
CA ASP A 52 1.05 3.54 -7.86
C ASP A 52 1.63 2.39 -7.01
N LEU A 53 2.36 2.72 -5.94
CA LEU A 53 2.89 1.72 -5.01
C LEU A 53 1.78 0.97 -4.28
N TYR A 54 0.69 1.65 -3.91
CA TYR A 54 -0.46 0.99 -3.29
C TYR A 54 -1.16 0.04 -4.26
N LYS A 55 -1.34 0.44 -5.53
CA LYS A 55 -1.87 -0.46 -6.58
C LYS A 55 -1.02 -1.73 -6.71
N LYS A 56 0.31 -1.59 -6.75
CA LYS A 56 1.24 -2.73 -6.77
C LYS A 56 1.12 -3.62 -5.53
N LEU A 57 0.88 -3.05 -4.35
CA LEU A 57 0.63 -3.83 -3.13
C LEU A 57 -0.63 -4.68 -3.28
N VAL A 58 -1.72 -4.11 -3.79
CA VAL A 58 -2.98 -4.85 -4.04
C VAL A 58 -2.76 -5.98 -5.03
N GLU A 59 -2.10 -5.71 -6.17
CA GLU A 59 -1.77 -6.76 -7.15
C GLU A 59 -0.96 -7.91 -6.52
N LYS A 60 0.03 -7.60 -5.66
CA LYS A 60 0.81 -8.62 -4.94
C LYS A 60 0.06 -9.33 -3.82
N HIS A 61 -0.98 -8.70 -3.27
CA HIS A 61 -1.88 -9.33 -2.32
C HIS A 61 -2.77 -10.33 -3.03
N ASP A 62 -3.39 -9.94 -4.15
CA ASP A 62 -4.23 -10.80 -4.98
C ASP A 62 -3.47 -12.03 -5.48
N GLU A 63 -2.23 -11.86 -5.94
CA GLU A 63 -1.33 -12.97 -6.32
C GLU A 63 -1.05 -13.93 -5.16
N TYR A 64 -0.98 -13.43 -3.92
CA TYR A 64 -0.69 -14.25 -2.74
C TYR A 64 -1.93 -14.99 -2.24
N ILE A 65 -3.08 -14.31 -2.12
CA ILE A 65 -4.32 -14.93 -1.60
C ILE A 65 -4.85 -16.03 -2.52
N GLN A 66 -4.59 -15.97 -3.83
CA GLN A 66 -4.91 -17.05 -4.77
C GLN A 66 -4.21 -18.37 -4.46
N LEU A 67 -3.11 -18.34 -3.70
CA LEU A 67 -2.35 -19.51 -3.28
C LEU A 67 -2.73 -19.98 -1.86
N VAL A 68 -3.60 -19.24 -1.17
CA VAL A 68 -4.07 -19.57 0.18
C VAL A 68 -5.29 -20.47 0.07
N ASP A 69 -5.16 -21.72 0.51
CA ASP A 69 -6.23 -22.73 0.42
C ASP A 69 -7.22 -22.69 1.60
N GLY A 70 -6.86 -22.03 2.71
CA GLY A 70 -7.64 -22.07 3.96
C GLY A 70 -8.49 -20.82 4.20
N ASP A 71 -9.79 -20.99 4.43
CA ASP A 71 -10.74 -19.88 4.64
C ASP A 71 -10.36 -18.96 5.82
N GLU A 72 -9.86 -19.52 6.93
CA GLU A 72 -9.43 -18.73 8.09
C GLU A 72 -8.17 -17.90 7.78
N GLU A 73 -7.21 -18.47 7.04
CA GLU A 73 -6.01 -17.76 6.63
C GLU A 73 -6.37 -16.68 5.60
N PHE A 74 -7.27 -16.98 4.67
CA PHE A 74 -7.79 -15.99 3.72
C PHE A 74 -8.44 -14.81 4.44
N ALA A 75 -9.34 -15.05 5.39
CA ALA A 75 -10.00 -13.99 6.16
C ALA A 75 -9.00 -13.11 6.92
N THR A 76 -7.98 -13.72 7.55
CA THR A 76 -6.91 -12.99 8.25
C THR A 76 -6.11 -12.10 7.28
N GLU A 77 -5.87 -12.59 6.07
CA GLU A 77 -5.10 -11.85 5.07
C GLU A 77 -5.94 -10.73 4.43
N GLU A 78 -7.27 -10.87 4.36
CA GLU A 78 -8.19 -9.79 3.98
C GLU A 78 -8.24 -8.66 5.02
N GLU A 79 -8.33 -8.99 6.31
CA GLU A 79 -8.22 -7.97 7.38
C GLU A 79 -6.89 -7.19 7.27
N TRP A 80 -5.80 -7.88 6.92
CA TRP A 80 -4.50 -7.24 6.74
C TRP A 80 -4.46 -6.25 5.57
N ILE A 81 -5.12 -6.53 4.44
CA ILE A 81 -5.16 -5.59 3.31
C ILE A 81 -6.13 -4.43 3.59
N GLU A 82 -7.22 -4.68 4.32
CA GLU A 82 -8.14 -3.62 4.80
C GLU A 82 -7.41 -2.60 5.67
N ASP A 83 -6.59 -3.05 6.63
CA ASP A 83 -5.74 -2.17 7.45
C ASP A 83 -4.80 -1.31 6.59
N CYS A 84 -4.21 -1.90 5.54
CA CYS A 84 -3.37 -1.19 4.60
C CYS A 84 -4.17 -0.14 3.80
N GLN A 85 -5.38 -0.49 3.38
CA GLN A 85 -6.30 0.40 2.67
C GLN A 85 -6.70 1.60 3.52
N GLN A 86 -7.05 1.38 4.79
CA GLN A 86 -7.42 2.45 5.71
C GLN A 86 -6.28 3.47 5.83
N ARG A 87 -5.04 3.00 6.03
CA ARG A 87 -3.88 3.89 6.11
C ARG A 87 -3.64 4.64 4.80
N PHE A 88 -3.75 3.96 3.66
CA PHE A 88 -3.65 4.58 2.34
C PHE A 88 -4.68 5.72 2.18
N MET A 89 -5.95 5.44 2.48
CA MET A 89 -7.04 6.40 2.36
C MET A 89 -6.85 7.62 3.26
N GLN A 90 -6.41 7.43 4.51
CA GLN A 90 -6.13 8.53 5.44
C GLN A 90 -5.07 9.50 4.90
N ILE A 91 -3.95 8.98 4.39
CA ILE A 91 -2.87 9.81 3.83
C ILE A 91 -3.38 10.51 2.57
N ARG A 92 -4.08 9.78 1.69
CA ARG A 92 -4.62 10.31 0.44
C ARG A 92 -5.58 11.47 0.67
N ILE A 93 -6.53 11.31 1.59
CA ILE A 93 -7.50 12.36 1.94
C ILE A 93 -6.78 13.60 2.46
N ARG A 94 -5.89 13.45 3.45
CA ARG A 94 -5.10 14.56 4.00
C ARG A 94 -4.29 15.29 2.94
N THR A 95 -3.72 14.56 1.98
CA THR A 95 -2.96 15.14 0.87
C THR A 95 -3.88 15.95 -0.05
N LYS A 96 -5.04 15.41 -0.42
CA LYS A 96 -6.00 16.12 -1.28
C LYS A 96 -6.56 17.37 -0.60
N ASP A 97 -6.82 17.32 0.70
CA ASP A 97 -7.26 18.48 1.47
C ASP A 97 -6.19 19.58 1.49
N TYR A 98 -4.92 19.21 1.70
CA TYR A 98 -3.79 20.14 1.63
C TYR A 98 -3.70 20.83 0.25
N LEU A 99 -3.80 20.05 -0.83
CA LEU A 99 -3.75 20.58 -2.21
C LEU A 99 -4.93 21.53 -2.49
N LYS A 100 -6.11 21.20 -1.99
CA LYS A 100 -7.30 22.06 -2.14
C LYS A 100 -7.15 23.39 -1.40
N VAL A 101 -6.55 23.40 -0.20
CA VAL A 101 -6.35 24.63 0.58
C VAL A 101 -5.28 25.52 -0.07
N LYS A 102 -4.17 24.97 -0.56
CA LYS A 102 -3.08 25.75 -1.17
C LYS A 102 -3.36 26.22 -2.60
N SER A 103 -4.41 25.71 -3.25
CA SER A 103 -4.84 26.13 -4.60
C SER A 103 -5.89 27.25 -4.59
N GLN A 104 -6.33 27.68 -3.40
CA GLN A 104 -7.19 28.85 -3.17
C GLN A 104 -6.34 30.09 -2.85
#